data_AF-A0A2D7WIX9-F1
#
_entry.id   AF-A0A2D7WIX9-F1
#
_cell.length_a   1.000
_cell.length_b   1.000
_cell.length_c   1.000
_cell.angle_alpha   90.00
_cell.angle_beta   90.00
_cell.angle_gamma   90.00
#
_symmetry.space_group_name_H-M   'P 1'
#
loop_
_entity.id
_entity.type
_entity.pdbx_description
1 polymer ?
#
loop_
_entity_poly.entity_id
_entity_poly.type
_entity_poly.pdbx_seq_one_letter_code
_entity_poly.pdbx_strand_id
1 'polypeptide(L)'
;MNDGPLQQLYDRLPELAGPVWWFADEQVSGELPAARSDCHVFSNRCDTAQALSAEGFSVSLGDFDVPATLEAPPQTIVYRVSKERPLVNMLINAAMSALPVGGRLLLSGYKNDGVKGYADKAAKVFDASRHIEKCDAGAYVATLTKQGDSDARLPDKDYRQLRLIHESPAMYSKPGIYGWQKIDRGSALLIEQLSDVLASMARAPKRLADLGCGYGYLSIMAAQQLPDCQWLMTDNNATALLACEKNAKVHGLTADIQLADCADGLSGPVDLVLCNPPFHQGFAIEGGLIERFLKAAARLLKRNGEALFVVNQFIPLPRYAAALFTEHELLCEQDGFRVYRLKKVAD
;
A
#
# COMPACT_ATOMS: atom_id res chain seq x y z
N MET A 1 -6.11 12.38 -13.57
CA MET A 1 -7.56 12.23 -13.81
C MET A 1 -8.20 12.23 -12.44
N ASN A 2 -9.17 13.10 -12.17
CA ASN A 2 -9.83 13.12 -10.86
C ASN A 2 -10.70 11.87 -10.73
N ASP A 3 -10.53 11.08 -9.66
CA ASP A 3 -11.40 9.95 -9.34
C ASP A 3 -12.79 10.51 -8.99
N GLY A 4 -13.76 10.32 -9.89
CA GLY A 4 -15.10 10.89 -9.76
C GLY A 4 -15.80 10.49 -8.46
N PRO A 5 -15.80 9.20 -8.06
CA PRO A 5 -16.42 8.80 -6.81
C PRO A 5 -15.71 9.33 -5.55
N LEU A 6 -14.40 9.51 -5.56
CA LEU A 6 -13.69 10.18 -4.48
C LEU A 6 -14.08 11.65 -4.38
N GLN A 7 -14.16 12.35 -5.52
CA GLN A 7 -14.64 13.74 -5.56
C GLN A 7 -16.05 13.86 -4.96
N GLN A 8 -16.94 12.89 -5.21
CA GLN A 8 -18.27 12.88 -4.59
C GLN A 8 -18.23 12.79 -3.06
N LEU A 9 -17.20 12.18 -2.46
CA LEU A 9 -17.02 12.22 -1.01
C LEU A 9 -16.47 13.57 -0.55
N TYR A 10 -15.51 14.13 -1.28
CA TYR A 10 -14.93 15.45 -0.98
C TYR A 10 -15.99 16.54 -0.97
N ASP A 11 -16.83 16.59 -2.02
CA ASP A 11 -17.88 17.61 -2.18
C ASP A 11 -18.94 17.52 -1.07
N ARG A 12 -19.20 16.32 -0.56
CA ARG A 12 -20.20 16.08 0.49
C ARG A 12 -19.65 16.27 1.89
N LEU A 13 -18.32 16.10 2.07
CA LEU A 13 -17.67 16.11 3.38
C LEU A 13 -18.05 17.33 4.25
N PRO A 14 -18.16 18.57 3.73
CA PRO A 14 -18.55 19.74 4.54
C PRO A 14 -19.95 19.64 5.16
N GLU A 15 -20.88 18.92 4.54
CA GLU A 15 -22.30 18.88 4.94
C GLU A 15 -22.67 17.64 5.76
N LEU A 16 -21.73 16.70 5.97
CA LEU A 16 -22.01 15.47 6.70
C LEU A 16 -22.26 15.73 8.20
N ALA A 17 -23.17 14.95 8.78
CA ALA A 17 -23.41 14.96 10.22
C ALA A 17 -22.22 14.35 10.95
N GLY A 18 -21.60 15.11 11.85
CA GLY A 18 -20.42 14.67 12.60
C GLY A 18 -20.74 14.09 13.99
N PRO A 19 -19.77 13.46 14.66
CA PRO A 19 -18.38 13.26 14.21
C PRO A 19 -18.26 12.36 12.98
N VAL A 20 -17.29 12.64 12.11
CA VAL A 20 -17.08 11.91 10.85
C VAL A 20 -15.83 11.04 10.96
N TRP A 21 -15.92 9.78 10.54
CA TRP A 21 -14.73 8.99 10.24
C TRP A 21 -14.55 8.83 8.74
N TRP A 22 -13.31 8.91 8.29
CA TRP A 22 -12.96 8.67 6.90
C TRP A 22 -11.92 7.54 6.81
N PHE A 23 -12.29 6.44 6.18
CA PHE A 23 -11.34 5.41 5.77
C PHE A 23 -10.68 5.83 4.44
N ALA A 24 -9.40 6.18 4.51
CA ALA A 24 -8.58 6.71 3.43
C ALA A 24 -7.44 5.73 3.08
N ASP A 25 -7.58 5.01 1.97
CA ASP A 25 -6.57 4.07 1.46
C ASP A 25 -5.79 4.68 0.26
N GLU A 26 -5.18 3.83 -0.57
CA GLU A 26 -4.46 4.26 -1.77
C GLU A 26 -5.28 5.05 -2.81
N GLN A 27 -6.61 5.07 -2.69
CA GLN A 27 -7.47 5.76 -3.66
C GLN A 27 -7.41 7.29 -3.47
N VAL A 28 -6.99 7.76 -2.29
CA VAL A 28 -6.93 9.21 -1.99
C VAL A 28 -5.95 9.90 -2.92
N SER A 29 -6.46 10.85 -3.69
CA SER A 29 -5.72 11.58 -4.72
C SER A 29 -6.42 12.91 -5.04
N GLY A 30 -5.77 13.74 -5.85
CA GLY A 30 -6.30 15.03 -6.28
C GLY A 30 -6.19 16.11 -5.22
N GLU A 31 -6.96 17.18 -5.40
CA GLU A 31 -7.05 18.28 -4.44
C GLU A 31 -7.89 17.83 -3.24
N LEU A 32 -7.29 17.90 -2.05
CA LEU A 32 -7.92 17.45 -0.82
C LEU A 32 -8.97 18.48 -0.35
N PRO A 33 -10.09 18.03 0.24
CA PRO A 33 -11.09 18.95 0.79
C PRO A 33 -10.56 19.64 2.04
N ALA A 34 -11.15 20.79 2.38
CA ALA A 34 -10.83 21.48 3.63
C ALA A 34 -11.07 20.58 4.85
N ALA A 35 -10.12 20.57 5.79
CA ALA A 35 -10.23 19.78 7.00
C ALA A 35 -11.39 20.25 7.89
N ARG A 36 -12.05 19.27 8.53
CA ARG A 36 -13.03 19.49 9.58
C ARG A 36 -12.44 19.06 10.91
N SER A 37 -12.65 19.85 11.96
CA SER A 37 -12.18 19.53 13.31
C SER A 37 -12.83 18.28 13.92
N ASP A 38 -14.01 17.89 13.41
CA ASP A 38 -14.76 16.71 13.84
C ASP A 38 -14.64 15.53 12.86
N CYS A 39 -13.69 15.58 11.91
CA CYS A 39 -13.38 14.49 11.00
C CYS A 39 -12.06 13.82 11.42
N HIS A 40 -12.12 12.51 11.69
CA HIS A 40 -10.94 11.69 11.94
C HIS A 40 -10.69 10.74 10.78
N VAL A 41 -9.48 10.77 10.24
CA VAL A 41 -9.06 9.94 9.10
C VAL A 41 -8.30 8.74 9.62
N PHE A 42 -8.56 7.57 9.05
CA PHE A 42 -7.75 6.37 9.23
C PHE A 42 -7.12 6.00 7.89
N SER A 43 -5.81 5.80 7.88
CA SER A 43 -5.10 5.38 6.68
C SER A 43 -4.04 4.34 7.00
N ASN A 44 -3.78 3.45 6.04
CA ASN A 44 -2.62 2.58 6.06
C ASN A 44 -1.49 3.07 5.15
N ARG A 45 -1.63 4.24 4.52
CA ARG A 45 -0.65 4.85 3.62
C ARG A 45 0.02 6.05 4.27
N CYS A 46 1.34 6.04 4.39
CA CYS A 46 2.04 7.17 5.03
C CYS A 46 1.99 8.46 4.21
N ASP A 47 2.08 8.38 2.89
CA ASP A 47 1.96 9.52 1.99
C ASP A 47 0.57 10.15 2.06
N THR A 48 -0.49 9.32 2.03
CA THR A 48 -1.86 9.79 2.23
C THR A 48 -2.05 10.43 3.61
N ALA A 49 -1.53 9.79 4.67
CA ALA A 49 -1.65 10.31 6.02
C ALA A 49 -0.91 11.65 6.19
N GLN A 50 0.28 11.79 5.62
CA GLN A 50 1.05 13.03 5.61
C GLN A 50 0.33 14.14 4.86
N ALA A 51 -0.19 13.86 3.66
CA ALA A 51 -0.94 14.83 2.87
C ALA A 51 -2.19 15.33 3.61
N LEU A 52 -2.99 14.43 4.20
CA LEU A 52 -4.17 14.80 4.97
C LEU A 52 -3.83 15.55 6.26
N SER A 53 -2.75 15.17 6.95
CA SER A 53 -2.27 15.91 8.13
C SER A 53 -1.83 17.32 7.78
N ALA A 54 -1.19 17.52 6.62
CA ALA A 54 -0.77 18.84 6.14
C ALA A 54 -1.95 19.77 5.85
N GLU A 55 -3.09 19.21 5.43
CA GLU A 55 -4.37 19.94 5.28
C GLU A 55 -5.11 20.17 6.61
N GLY A 56 -4.58 19.66 7.73
CA GLY A 56 -5.12 19.87 9.06
C GLY A 56 -6.11 18.81 9.54
N PHE A 57 -6.24 17.67 8.86
CA PHE A 57 -7.01 16.54 9.37
C PHE A 57 -6.34 15.88 10.58
N SER A 58 -7.14 15.37 11.51
CA SER A 58 -6.67 14.41 12.51
C SER A 58 -6.56 13.04 11.84
N VAL A 59 -5.38 12.42 11.90
CA VAL A 59 -5.08 11.17 11.17
C VAL A 59 -4.53 10.09 12.10
N SER A 60 -5.09 8.88 12.02
CA SER A 60 -4.50 7.65 12.54
C SER A 60 -3.87 6.83 11.42
N LEU A 61 -2.56 6.67 11.48
CA LEU A 61 -1.79 5.83 10.56
C LEU A 61 -1.59 4.42 11.15
N GLY A 62 -2.01 3.38 10.43
CA GLY A 62 -1.93 1.99 10.89
C GLY A 62 -2.76 1.04 10.03
N ASP A 63 -3.11 -0.15 10.53
CA ASP A 63 -3.92 -1.14 9.80
C ASP A 63 -5.44 -0.91 9.99
N PHE A 64 -5.85 0.35 9.85
CA PHE A 64 -7.21 0.83 10.13
C PHE A 64 -7.73 0.39 11.51
N ASP A 65 -6.86 0.38 12.51
CA ASP A 65 -7.25 0.20 13.90
C ASP A 65 -7.83 1.51 14.44
N VAL A 66 -8.91 1.41 15.22
CA VAL A 66 -9.50 2.56 15.90
C VAL A 66 -8.80 2.73 17.25
N PRO A 67 -8.07 3.84 17.49
CA PRO A 67 -7.43 4.07 18.77
C PRO A 67 -8.45 4.14 19.90
N ALA A 68 -8.14 3.54 21.06
CA ALA A 68 -8.95 3.65 22.26
C ALA A 68 -9.09 5.09 22.79
N THR A 69 -8.21 5.99 22.34
CA THR A 69 -8.21 7.42 22.69
C THR A 69 -9.27 8.23 21.94
N LEU A 70 -9.95 7.64 20.94
CA LEU A 70 -11.00 8.35 20.22
C LEU A 70 -12.30 8.39 21.04
N GLU A 71 -12.63 9.57 21.58
CA GLU A 71 -13.66 9.71 22.63
C GLU A 71 -15.11 9.57 22.13
N ALA A 72 -15.39 9.88 20.86
CA ALA A 72 -16.75 9.92 20.33
C ALA A 72 -16.97 8.93 19.16
N PRO A 73 -18.06 8.13 19.19
CA PRO A 73 -18.45 7.33 18.04
C PRO A 73 -18.84 8.24 16.87
N PRO A 74 -18.62 7.80 15.63
CA PRO A 74 -18.98 8.58 14.45
C PRO A 74 -20.50 8.61 14.24
N GLN A 75 -21.03 9.72 13.76
CA GLN A 75 -22.37 9.79 13.17
C GLN A 75 -22.37 9.43 11.69
N THR A 76 -21.26 9.74 11.01
CA THR A 76 -21.08 9.40 9.59
C THR A 76 -19.72 8.77 9.37
N ILE A 77 -19.67 7.73 8.56
CA ILE A 77 -18.42 7.12 8.08
C ILE A 77 -18.41 7.20 6.55
N VAL A 78 -17.29 7.61 5.97
CA VAL A 78 -17.12 7.70 4.52
C VAL A 78 -15.98 6.80 4.04
N TYR A 79 -16.18 6.16 2.89
CA TYR A 79 -15.18 5.28 2.29
C TYR A 79 -15.35 5.19 0.77
N ARG A 80 -14.28 5.53 0.03
CA ARG A 80 -14.16 5.25 -1.41
C ARG A 80 -13.76 3.80 -1.57
N VAL A 81 -14.65 2.94 -2.07
CA VAL A 81 -14.39 1.49 -2.07
C VAL A 81 -13.14 1.15 -2.88
N SER A 82 -12.27 0.34 -2.28
CA SER A 82 -11.04 -0.16 -2.90
C SER A 82 -11.30 -1.35 -3.82
N LYS A 83 -10.26 -1.75 -4.57
CA LYS A 83 -10.29 -2.99 -5.37
C LYS A 83 -10.15 -4.24 -4.51
N GLU A 84 -9.70 -4.12 -3.27
CA GLU A 84 -9.37 -5.24 -2.38
C GLU A 84 -10.60 -5.62 -1.54
N ARG A 85 -11.35 -6.60 -2.04
CA ARG A 85 -12.62 -7.03 -1.42
C ARG A 85 -12.52 -7.38 0.08
N PRO A 86 -11.47 -8.08 0.57
CA PRO A 86 -11.27 -8.27 2.01
C PRO A 86 -11.21 -6.97 2.80
N LEU A 87 -10.39 -5.99 2.41
CA LEU A 87 -10.34 -4.65 3.02
C LEU A 87 -11.71 -3.97 2.99
N VAL A 88 -12.40 -3.97 1.85
CA VAL A 88 -13.73 -3.35 1.74
C VAL A 88 -14.70 -3.95 2.75
N ASN A 89 -14.76 -5.28 2.83
CA ASN A 89 -15.65 -5.96 3.77
C ASN A 89 -15.24 -5.70 5.22
N MET A 90 -13.95 -5.70 5.54
CA MET A 90 -13.44 -5.38 6.88
C MET A 90 -13.82 -3.96 7.30
N LEU A 91 -13.65 -2.97 6.42
CA LEU A 91 -14.00 -1.57 6.72
C LEU A 91 -15.51 -1.36 6.84
N ILE A 92 -16.34 -2.06 6.05
CA ILE A 92 -17.79 -2.05 6.25
C ILE A 92 -18.16 -2.70 7.59
N ASN A 93 -17.53 -3.83 7.95
CA ASN A 93 -17.73 -4.48 9.24
C ASN A 93 -17.36 -3.54 10.40
N ALA A 94 -16.23 -2.85 10.31
CA ALA A 94 -15.79 -1.87 11.31
C ALA A 94 -16.76 -0.68 11.37
N ALA A 95 -17.21 -0.17 10.22
CA ALA A 95 -18.15 0.94 10.14
C ALA A 95 -19.47 0.64 10.82
N MET A 96 -20.11 -0.49 10.47
CA MET A 96 -21.41 -0.86 11.02
C MET A 96 -21.35 -1.22 12.51
N SER A 97 -20.18 -1.68 12.98
CA SER A 97 -19.91 -1.91 14.40
C SER A 97 -19.75 -0.59 15.18
N ALA A 98 -19.17 0.45 14.57
CA ALA A 98 -18.88 1.72 15.23
C ALA A 98 -20.05 2.73 15.18
N LEU A 99 -20.87 2.68 14.12
CA LEU A 99 -22.00 3.59 13.96
C LEU A 99 -23.10 3.31 15.01
N PRO A 100 -23.71 4.35 15.61
CA PRO A 100 -24.94 4.20 16.36
C PRO A 100 -26.12 3.91 15.43
N VAL A 101 -27.25 3.46 15.99
CA VAL A 101 -28.53 3.41 15.25
C VAL A 101 -28.87 4.82 14.73
N GLY A 102 -29.24 4.90 13.45
CA GLY A 102 -29.43 6.17 12.72
C GLY A 102 -28.14 6.72 12.08
N GLY A 103 -26.97 6.22 12.49
CA GLY A 103 -25.68 6.55 11.89
C GLY A 103 -25.58 6.08 10.43
N ARG A 104 -24.75 6.78 9.65
CA ARG A 104 -24.67 6.61 8.19
C ARG A 104 -23.30 6.16 7.71
N LEU A 105 -23.27 5.17 6.82
CA LEU A 105 -22.09 4.77 6.05
C LEU A 105 -22.28 5.21 4.59
N LEU A 106 -21.38 6.06 4.09
CA LEU A 106 -21.33 6.46 2.69
C LEU A 106 -20.22 5.69 1.99
N LEU A 107 -20.60 4.89 1.00
CA LEU A 107 -19.70 4.20 0.11
C LEU A 107 -19.73 4.87 -1.26
N SER A 108 -18.60 5.31 -1.78
CA SER A 108 -18.51 5.76 -3.17
C SER A 108 -17.72 4.79 -4.04
N GLY A 109 -18.08 4.70 -5.32
CA GLY A 109 -17.27 3.99 -6.30
C GLY A 109 -17.88 3.94 -7.69
N TYR A 110 -17.13 3.40 -8.65
CA TYR A 110 -17.67 3.09 -9.97
C TYR A 110 -18.47 1.78 -9.94
N LYS A 111 -19.27 1.56 -10.99
CA LYS A 111 -20.00 0.28 -11.17
C LYS A 111 -19.05 -0.93 -11.10
N ASN A 112 -17.87 -0.82 -11.72
CA ASN A 112 -16.89 -1.90 -11.80
C ASN A 112 -16.10 -2.11 -10.50
N ASP A 113 -16.17 -1.17 -9.56
CA ASP A 113 -15.59 -1.34 -8.22
C ASP A 113 -16.55 -2.13 -7.31
N GLY A 114 -17.79 -2.36 -7.74
CA GLY A 114 -18.75 -3.17 -7.01
C GLY A 114 -19.51 -2.45 -5.90
N VAL A 115 -19.43 -1.11 -5.80
CA VAL A 115 -20.05 -0.29 -4.74
C VAL A 115 -21.53 -0.62 -4.49
N LYS A 116 -22.33 -0.82 -5.55
CA LYS A 116 -23.74 -1.21 -5.41
C LYS A 116 -23.91 -2.58 -4.74
N GLY A 117 -23.09 -3.55 -5.17
CA GLY A 117 -23.11 -4.89 -4.62
C GLY A 117 -22.63 -4.94 -3.17
N TYR A 118 -21.67 -4.09 -2.79
CA TYR A 118 -21.29 -3.91 -1.38
C TYR A 118 -22.45 -3.31 -0.57
N ALA A 119 -23.07 -2.25 -1.06
CA ALA A 119 -24.21 -1.62 -0.38
C ALA A 119 -25.42 -2.57 -0.24
N ASP A 120 -25.77 -3.33 -1.28
CA ASP A 120 -26.84 -4.33 -1.24
C ASP A 120 -26.56 -5.41 -0.19
N LYS A 121 -25.34 -5.95 -0.16
CA LYS A 121 -24.95 -6.99 0.80
C LYS A 121 -24.90 -6.47 2.22
N ALA A 122 -24.30 -5.30 2.43
CA ALA A 122 -24.20 -4.67 3.74
C ALA A 122 -25.59 -4.34 4.29
N ALA A 123 -26.47 -3.75 3.48
CA ALA A 123 -27.86 -3.47 3.87
C ALA A 123 -28.59 -4.72 4.37
N LYS A 124 -28.45 -5.84 3.65
CA LYS A 124 -29.03 -7.12 4.03
C LYS A 124 -28.42 -7.72 5.31
N VAL A 125 -27.10 -7.67 5.45
CA VAL A 125 -26.37 -8.31 6.57
C VAL A 125 -26.57 -7.55 7.88
N PHE A 126 -26.64 -6.23 7.82
CA PHE A 126 -26.71 -5.37 9.01
C PHE A 126 -28.10 -4.77 9.25
N ASP A 127 -29.13 -5.25 8.55
CA ASP A 127 -30.49 -4.71 8.61
C ASP A 127 -30.50 -3.17 8.46
N ALA A 128 -29.75 -2.65 7.50
CA ALA A 128 -29.63 -1.23 7.23
C ALA A 128 -30.51 -0.84 6.05
N SER A 129 -31.14 0.35 6.12
CA SER A 129 -31.77 0.93 4.94
C SER A 129 -30.68 1.45 4.00
N ARG A 130 -30.95 1.46 2.69
CA ARG A 130 -29.96 1.93 1.70
C ARG A 130 -30.56 2.81 0.62
N HIS A 131 -29.84 3.86 0.26
CA HIS A 131 -30.11 4.71 -0.88
C HIS A 131 -28.88 4.75 -1.79
N ILE A 132 -29.05 4.53 -3.09
CA ILE A 132 -27.96 4.54 -4.07
C ILE A 132 -28.25 5.61 -5.11
N GLU A 133 -27.35 6.57 -5.20
CA GLU A 133 -27.40 7.66 -6.14
C GLU A 133 -26.37 7.44 -7.25
N LYS A 134 -26.75 7.74 -8.50
CA LYS A 134 -25.82 7.82 -9.63
C LYS A 134 -25.40 9.27 -9.80
N CYS A 135 -24.10 9.52 -9.77
CA CYS A 135 -23.51 10.84 -9.90
C CYS A 135 -22.85 10.99 -11.28
N ASP A 136 -22.22 12.15 -11.50
CA ASP A 136 -21.51 12.45 -12.74
C ASP A 136 -20.33 11.50 -12.99
N ALA A 137 -19.87 11.47 -14.25
CA ALA A 137 -18.76 10.64 -14.72
C ALA A 137 -18.89 9.13 -14.39
N GLY A 138 -20.13 8.64 -14.16
CA GLY A 138 -20.40 7.23 -13.88
C GLY A 138 -20.11 6.79 -12.45
N ALA A 139 -19.87 7.73 -11.54
CA ALA A 139 -19.73 7.49 -10.11
C ALA A 139 -21.06 7.12 -9.46
N TYR A 140 -20.99 6.42 -8.32
CA TYR A 140 -22.13 6.16 -7.46
C TYR A 140 -21.78 6.48 -6.02
N VAL A 141 -22.76 6.95 -5.26
CA VAL A 141 -22.70 7.07 -3.80
C VAL A 141 -23.85 6.25 -3.23
N ALA A 142 -23.51 5.28 -2.38
CA ALA A 142 -24.46 4.50 -1.62
C ALA A 142 -24.42 4.96 -0.16
N THR A 143 -25.56 5.38 0.37
CA THR A 143 -25.74 5.69 1.79
C THR A 143 -26.48 4.55 2.46
N LEU A 144 -25.88 3.96 3.48
CA LEU A 144 -26.52 3.00 4.37
C LEU A 144 -26.84 3.67 5.71
N THR A 145 -28.05 3.48 6.23
CA THR A 145 -28.46 3.97 7.55
C THR A 145 -28.75 2.80 8.47
N LYS A 146 -27.97 2.67 9.54
CA LYS A 146 -28.09 1.58 10.52
C LYS A 146 -29.45 1.64 11.23
N GLN A 147 -30.23 0.56 11.22
CA GLN A 147 -31.55 0.50 11.89
C GLN A 147 -31.50 -0.20 13.25
N GLY A 148 -30.51 -1.07 13.46
CA GLY A 148 -30.33 -1.82 14.70
C GLY A 148 -28.90 -2.31 14.85
N ASP A 149 -28.58 -2.82 16.03
CA ASP A 149 -27.30 -3.50 16.28
C ASP A 149 -27.35 -4.94 15.76
N SER A 150 -26.21 -5.40 15.23
CA SER A 150 -26.04 -6.73 14.68
C SER A 150 -24.61 -7.19 14.86
N ASP A 151 -24.44 -8.45 15.31
CA ASP A 151 -23.14 -9.12 15.37
C ASP A 151 -22.73 -9.76 14.04
N ALA A 152 -23.59 -9.68 13.01
CA ALA A 152 -23.32 -10.23 11.69
C ALA A 152 -22.10 -9.56 11.05
N ARG A 153 -21.44 -10.27 10.15
CA ARG A 153 -20.22 -9.79 9.46
C ARG A 153 -20.26 -10.19 7.99
N LEU A 154 -19.77 -9.30 7.13
CA LEU A 154 -19.39 -9.63 5.76
C LEU A 154 -18.09 -10.45 5.78
N PRO A 155 -17.90 -11.41 4.85
CA PRO A 155 -16.70 -12.24 4.82
C PRO A 155 -15.48 -11.42 4.37
N ASP A 156 -14.62 -11.05 5.32
CA ASP A 156 -13.40 -10.27 5.09
C ASP A 156 -12.13 -11.13 5.04
N LYS A 157 -12.29 -12.47 5.00
CA LYS A 157 -11.19 -13.45 5.06
C LYS A 157 -10.26 -13.20 6.25
N ASP A 158 -10.84 -13.00 7.43
CA ASP A 158 -10.16 -12.66 8.69
C ASP A 158 -9.00 -11.69 8.45
N TYR A 159 -9.34 -10.54 7.85
CA TYR A 159 -8.40 -9.54 7.33
C TYR A 159 -7.26 -9.22 8.30
N ARG A 160 -7.56 -9.15 9.60
CA ARG A 160 -6.59 -8.79 10.65
C ARG A 160 -5.56 -9.89 10.97
N GLN A 161 -5.76 -11.13 10.52
CA GLN A 161 -4.89 -12.24 10.88
C GLN A 161 -3.75 -12.44 9.89
N LEU A 162 -2.51 -12.39 10.38
CA LEU A 162 -1.33 -12.89 9.67
C LEU A 162 -1.39 -14.42 9.55
N ARG A 163 -1.06 -14.92 8.36
CA ARG A 163 -1.17 -16.34 7.98
C ARG A 163 0.12 -16.79 7.33
N LEU A 164 0.48 -18.06 7.52
CA LEU A 164 1.53 -18.70 6.75
C LEU A 164 1.05 -18.86 5.29
N ILE A 165 1.82 -18.35 4.34
CA ILE A 165 1.51 -18.35 2.89
C ILE A 165 2.52 -19.17 2.09
N HIS A 166 3.63 -19.54 2.71
CA HIS A 166 4.68 -20.40 2.16
C HIS A 166 5.42 -21.07 3.33
N GLU A 167 5.83 -22.33 3.19
CA GLU A 167 6.41 -23.10 4.30
C GLU A 167 7.95 -23.08 4.32
N SER A 168 8.60 -23.03 3.15
CA SER A 168 10.06 -23.16 3.04
C SER A 168 10.65 -22.23 1.98
N PRO A 169 11.00 -20.97 2.32
CA PRO A 169 10.99 -20.42 3.67
C PRO A 169 9.58 -20.12 4.18
N ALA A 170 9.43 -20.13 5.51
CA ALA A 170 8.21 -19.71 6.17
C ALA A 170 7.94 -18.22 5.87
N MET A 171 6.85 -17.91 5.18
CA MET A 171 6.45 -16.54 4.88
C MET A 171 5.06 -16.27 5.41
N TYR A 172 4.89 -15.15 6.11
CA TYR A 172 3.63 -14.69 6.66
C TYR A 172 3.13 -13.46 5.91
N SER A 173 1.83 -13.41 5.64
CA SER A 173 1.15 -12.25 5.06
C SER A 173 -0.33 -12.26 5.45
N LYS A 174 -1.11 -11.29 4.95
CA LYS A 174 -2.55 -11.18 5.21
C LYS A 174 -3.25 -10.37 4.12
N PRO A 175 -4.59 -10.44 4.02
CA PRO A 175 -5.34 -9.57 3.12
C PRO A 175 -4.98 -8.08 3.30
N GLY A 176 -5.10 -7.30 2.23
CA GLY A 176 -4.67 -5.90 2.18
C GLY A 176 -3.19 -5.68 1.78
N ILE A 177 -2.40 -6.76 1.69
CA ILE A 177 -1.01 -6.71 1.22
C ILE A 177 -0.93 -7.18 -0.24
N TYR A 178 -0.07 -6.55 -1.04
CA TYR A 178 0.16 -6.98 -2.42
C TYR A 178 0.60 -8.45 -2.47
N GLY A 179 -0.01 -9.23 -3.36
CA GLY A 179 0.35 -10.63 -3.56
C GLY A 179 0.14 -11.54 -2.35
N TRP A 180 -0.62 -11.14 -1.32
CA TRP A 180 -0.62 -11.78 0.01
C TRP A 180 -0.89 -13.29 0.09
N GLN A 181 -1.38 -13.95 -0.96
CA GLN A 181 -1.64 -15.40 -0.96
C GLN A 181 -0.49 -16.24 -1.54
N LYS A 182 0.54 -15.62 -2.14
CA LYS A 182 1.60 -16.34 -2.82
C LYS A 182 2.89 -15.51 -2.94
N ILE A 183 3.97 -16.19 -3.28
CA ILE A 183 5.20 -15.51 -3.71
C ILE A 183 4.94 -14.81 -5.03
N ASP A 184 5.34 -13.53 -5.11
CA ASP A 184 5.29 -12.78 -6.36
C ASP A 184 6.34 -13.29 -7.35
N ARG A 185 5.93 -13.50 -8.61
CA ARG A 185 6.83 -14.08 -9.62
C ARG A 185 7.95 -13.11 -10.00
N GLY A 186 7.67 -11.81 -10.09
CA GLY A 186 8.70 -10.80 -10.35
C GLY A 186 9.73 -10.77 -9.24
N SER A 187 9.30 -10.76 -7.98
CA SER A 187 10.22 -10.82 -6.84
C SER A 187 11.05 -12.12 -6.82
N ALA A 188 10.46 -13.27 -7.16
CA ALA A 188 11.21 -14.52 -7.27
C ALA A 188 12.28 -14.45 -8.38
N LEU A 189 11.92 -13.95 -9.57
CA LEU A 189 12.85 -13.76 -10.68
C LEU A 189 14.02 -12.83 -10.32
N LEU A 190 13.77 -11.75 -9.58
CA LEU A 190 14.83 -10.85 -9.11
C LEU A 190 15.84 -11.59 -8.22
N ILE A 191 15.35 -12.39 -7.26
CA ILE A 191 16.19 -13.18 -6.36
C ILE A 191 17.00 -14.24 -7.11
N GLU A 192 16.44 -14.86 -8.15
CA GLU A 192 17.15 -15.82 -8.99
C GLU A 192 18.41 -15.20 -9.64
N GLN A 193 18.40 -13.90 -9.94
CA GLN A 193 19.56 -13.20 -10.53
C GLN A 193 20.58 -12.71 -9.48
N LEU A 194 20.22 -12.72 -8.18
CA LEU A 194 21.03 -12.08 -7.14
C LEU A 194 22.41 -12.73 -7.00
N SER A 195 22.50 -14.06 -7.08
CA SER A 195 23.77 -14.80 -6.88
C SER A 195 24.85 -14.37 -7.87
N ASP A 196 24.50 -14.24 -9.15
CA ASP A 196 25.42 -13.85 -10.22
C ASP A 196 25.83 -12.38 -10.09
N VAL A 197 24.89 -11.52 -9.70
CA VAL A 197 25.17 -10.12 -9.40
C VAL A 197 26.18 -10.03 -8.26
N LEU A 198 25.93 -10.71 -7.13
CA LEU A 198 26.83 -10.72 -5.97
C LEU A 198 28.21 -11.27 -6.32
N ALA A 199 28.30 -12.32 -7.13
CA ALA A 199 29.58 -12.89 -7.57
C ALA A 199 30.39 -11.93 -8.46
N SER A 200 29.72 -11.06 -9.22
CA SER A 200 30.35 -10.05 -10.07
C SER A 200 30.75 -8.77 -9.34
N MET A 201 30.23 -8.53 -8.13
CA MET A 201 30.58 -7.36 -7.33
C MET A 201 31.99 -7.49 -6.76
N ALA A 202 32.76 -6.40 -6.78
CA ALA A 202 34.13 -6.40 -6.25
C ALA A 202 34.22 -6.74 -4.75
N ARG A 203 33.15 -6.48 -3.99
CA ARG A 203 33.01 -6.82 -2.58
C ARG A 203 31.56 -7.18 -2.30
N ALA A 204 31.35 -8.15 -1.41
CA ALA A 204 30.03 -8.43 -0.88
C ALA A 204 29.43 -7.17 -0.23
N PRO A 205 28.17 -6.83 -0.51
CA PRO A 205 27.53 -5.67 0.07
C PRO A 205 27.35 -5.87 1.59
N LYS A 206 27.41 -4.78 2.34
CA LYS A 206 27.28 -4.71 3.80
C LYS A 206 26.02 -4.00 4.25
N ARG A 207 25.43 -3.17 3.40
CA ARG A 207 24.17 -2.45 3.64
C ARG A 207 23.28 -2.55 2.41
N LEU A 208 22.09 -3.12 2.56
CA LEU A 208 21.09 -3.26 1.52
C LEU A 208 19.86 -2.40 1.83
N ALA A 209 19.16 -1.96 0.78
CA ALA A 209 17.82 -1.41 0.90
C ALA A 209 16.81 -2.19 0.05
N ASP A 210 15.64 -2.46 0.59
CA ASP A 210 14.49 -3.06 -0.11
C ASP A 210 13.37 -2.03 -0.16
N LEU A 211 13.16 -1.43 -1.34
CA LEU A 211 12.20 -0.34 -1.54
C LEU A 211 10.85 -0.89 -2.00
N GLY A 212 9.80 -0.60 -1.25
CA GLY A 212 8.49 -1.22 -1.44
C GLY A 212 8.52 -2.69 -1.01
N CYS A 213 9.07 -2.95 0.18
CA CYS A 213 9.42 -4.29 0.63
C CYS A 213 8.20 -5.22 0.80
N GLY A 214 6.98 -4.67 0.89
CA GLY A 214 5.78 -5.44 1.13
C GLY A 214 5.89 -6.24 2.42
N TYR A 215 5.65 -7.55 2.34
CA TYR A 215 5.85 -8.48 3.46
C TYR A 215 7.32 -8.95 3.63
N GLY A 216 8.28 -8.35 2.90
CA GLY A 216 9.71 -8.53 3.10
C GLY A 216 10.37 -9.67 2.31
N TYR A 217 9.69 -10.25 1.31
CA TYR A 217 10.19 -11.42 0.58
C TYR A 217 11.60 -11.24 0.02
N LEU A 218 11.86 -10.13 -0.67
CA LEU A 218 13.16 -9.89 -1.31
C LEU A 218 14.27 -9.87 -0.27
N SER A 219 14.09 -9.10 0.81
CA SER A 219 15.06 -9.03 1.90
C SER A 219 15.31 -10.38 2.58
N ILE A 220 14.26 -11.15 2.88
CA ILE A 220 14.40 -12.45 3.54
C ILE A 220 15.17 -13.44 2.68
N MET A 221 14.87 -13.51 1.38
CA MET A 221 15.57 -14.40 0.46
C MET A 221 17.02 -13.97 0.23
N ALA A 222 17.25 -12.68 0.07
CA ALA A 222 18.58 -12.14 -0.15
C ALA A 222 19.48 -12.26 1.10
N ALA A 223 18.92 -12.12 2.31
CA ALA A 223 19.64 -12.29 3.56
C ALA A 223 20.23 -13.71 3.74
N GLN A 224 19.63 -14.74 3.12
CA GLN A 224 20.20 -16.10 3.14
C GLN A 224 21.55 -16.19 2.41
N GLN A 225 21.81 -15.30 1.45
CA GLN A 225 23.08 -15.19 0.73
C GLN A 225 24.01 -14.15 1.38
N LEU A 226 23.47 -13.29 2.26
CA LEU A 226 24.14 -12.13 2.85
C LEU A 226 23.89 -12.05 4.37
N PRO A 227 24.33 -13.05 5.17
CA PRO A 227 23.98 -13.14 6.59
C PRO A 227 24.53 -12.00 7.45
N ASP A 228 25.63 -11.35 7.03
CA ASP A 228 26.27 -10.24 7.76
C ASP A 228 25.82 -8.85 7.27
N CYS A 229 24.78 -8.77 6.45
CA CYS A 229 24.33 -7.51 5.87
C CYS A 229 23.34 -6.78 6.79
N GLN A 230 23.47 -5.46 6.87
CA GLN A 230 22.47 -4.57 7.45
C GLN A 230 21.39 -4.26 6.43
N TRP A 231 20.14 -4.17 6.88
CA TRP A 231 18.98 -4.00 6.02
C TRP A 231 18.23 -2.73 6.36
N LEU A 232 17.92 -1.94 5.33
CA LEU A 232 16.87 -0.93 5.35
C LEU A 232 15.70 -1.47 4.54
N MET A 233 14.51 -1.54 5.12
CA MET A 233 13.32 -2.02 4.43
C MET A 233 12.25 -0.94 4.52
N THR A 234 11.73 -0.50 3.38
CA THR A 234 10.76 0.58 3.34
C THR A 234 9.51 0.18 2.59
N ASP A 235 8.36 0.60 3.09
CA ASP A 235 7.09 0.51 2.38
C ASP A 235 6.21 1.68 2.80
N ASN A 236 5.30 2.13 1.94
CA ASN A 236 4.35 3.18 2.33
C ASN A 236 3.14 2.60 3.06
N ASN A 237 3.01 1.26 3.11
CA ASN A 237 1.89 0.54 3.67
C ASN A 237 2.15 0.01 5.10
N ALA A 238 1.48 0.59 6.09
CA ALA A 238 1.55 0.11 7.47
C ALA A 238 1.10 -1.35 7.61
N THR A 239 0.06 -1.77 6.87
CA THR A 239 -0.41 -3.16 6.83
C THR A 239 0.70 -4.11 6.36
N ALA A 240 1.51 -3.71 5.37
CA ALA A 240 2.57 -4.55 4.83
C ALA A 240 3.73 -4.69 5.82
N LEU A 241 4.09 -3.60 6.51
CA LEU A 241 5.19 -3.61 7.47
C LEU A 241 4.91 -4.52 8.68
N LEU A 242 3.64 -4.70 9.10
CA LEU A 242 3.29 -5.70 10.11
C LEU A 242 3.71 -7.13 9.70
N ALA A 243 3.52 -7.49 8.43
CA ALA A 243 3.95 -8.78 7.91
C ALA A 243 5.48 -8.84 7.71
N CYS A 244 6.07 -7.73 7.26
CA CYS A 244 7.52 -7.57 7.13
C CYS A 244 8.25 -7.83 8.45
N GLU A 245 7.85 -7.16 9.52
CA GLU A 245 8.40 -7.33 10.87
C GLU A 245 8.25 -8.77 11.37
N LYS A 246 7.08 -9.37 11.14
CA LYS A 246 6.85 -10.79 11.48
C LYS A 246 7.83 -11.70 10.75
N ASN A 247 8.04 -11.50 9.46
CA ASN A 247 8.95 -12.31 8.66
C ASN A 247 10.41 -12.09 9.04
N ALA A 248 10.83 -10.83 9.23
CA ALA A 248 12.17 -10.50 9.72
C ALA A 248 12.47 -11.23 11.04
N LYS A 249 11.52 -11.19 11.99
CA LYS A 249 11.65 -11.91 13.26
C LYS A 249 11.73 -13.43 13.10
N VAL A 250 10.92 -14.03 12.24
CA VAL A 250 10.91 -15.49 11.99
C VAL A 250 12.26 -15.97 11.45
N HIS A 251 12.92 -15.14 10.63
CA HIS A 251 14.19 -15.47 10.00
C HIS A 251 15.42 -14.91 10.74
N GLY A 252 15.23 -14.28 11.90
CA GLY A 252 16.33 -13.66 12.66
C GLY A 252 17.00 -12.48 11.93
N LEU A 253 16.32 -11.88 10.96
CA LEU A 253 16.81 -10.74 10.21
C LEU A 253 16.69 -9.47 11.05
N THR A 254 17.84 -8.88 11.42
CA THR A 254 17.87 -7.56 12.03
C THR A 254 17.84 -6.51 10.92
N ALA A 255 16.72 -5.80 10.80
CA ALA A 255 16.48 -4.79 9.78
C ALA A 255 15.95 -3.50 10.39
N ASP A 256 16.34 -2.37 9.80
CA ASP A 256 15.71 -1.07 9.99
C ASP A 256 14.46 -1.01 9.09
N ILE A 257 13.27 -1.22 9.67
CA ILE A 257 12.01 -1.26 8.94
C ILE A 257 11.30 0.08 9.11
N GLN A 258 11.10 0.79 8.01
CA GLN A 258 10.65 2.18 8.01
C GLN A 258 9.40 2.37 7.15
N LEU A 259 8.40 3.05 7.70
CA LEU A 259 7.22 3.45 6.96
C LEU A 259 7.53 4.73 6.17
N ALA A 260 7.66 4.62 4.84
CA ALA A 260 8.07 5.71 3.97
C ALA A 260 7.55 5.55 2.53
N ASP A 261 7.20 6.66 1.86
CA ASP A 261 6.99 6.65 0.40
C ASP A 261 8.34 6.50 -0.30
N CYS A 262 8.54 5.32 -0.90
CA CYS A 262 9.83 4.87 -1.41
C CYS A 262 10.90 4.89 -0.31
N ALA A 263 11.63 6.00 -0.14
CA ALA A 263 12.60 6.19 0.94
C ALA A 263 12.66 7.65 1.37
N ASP A 264 11.53 8.36 1.31
CA ASP A 264 11.48 9.77 1.64
C ASP A 264 11.97 10.05 3.07
N GLY A 265 12.67 11.17 3.25
CA GLY A 265 13.35 11.50 4.51
C GLY A 265 14.59 10.63 4.84
N LEU A 266 14.88 9.58 4.06
CA LEU A 266 16.01 8.68 4.30
C LEU A 266 17.18 8.95 3.35
N SER A 267 18.39 8.72 3.86
CA SER A 267 19.64 8.87 3.14
C SER A 267 20.55 7.65 3.35
N GLY A 268 21.46 7.45 2.40
CA GLY A 268 22.40 6.34 2.41
C GLY A 268 23.58 6.52 3.38
N PRO A 269 24.70 5.81 3.16
CA PRO A 269 24.99 4.97 2.00
C PRO A 269 24.48 3.52 2.14
N VAL A 270 23.86 3.00 1.09
CA VAL A 270 23.67 1.55 0.88
C VAL A 270 24.50 1.07 -0.32
N ASP A 271 24.88 -0.20 -0.32
CA ASP A 271 25.69 -0.83 -1.37
C ASP A 271 24.84 -1.37 -2.52
N LEU A 272 23.66 -1.89 -2.19
CA LEU A 272 22.74 -2.52 -3.13
C LEU A 272 21.29 -2.18 -2.76
N VAL A 273 20.49 -1.81 -3.76
CA VAL A 273 19.03 -1.62 -3.64
C VAL A 273 18.32 -2.78 -4.35
N LEU A 274 17.32 -3.37 -3.73
CA LEU A 274 16.36 -4.29 -4.35
C LEU A 274 15.00 -3.58 -4.46
N CYS A 275 14.31 -3.74 -5.58
CA CYS A 275 13.01 -3.09 -5.78
C CYS A 275 12.13 -3.88 -6.74
N ASN A 276 10.92 -4.20 -6.29
CA ASN A 276 9.78 -4.59 -7.14
C ASN A 276 8.69 -3.52 -6.98
N PRO A 277 8.76 -2.40 -7.73
CA PRO A 277 7.84 -1.28 -7.55
C PRO A 277 6.40 -1.70 -7.89
N PRO A 278 5.38 -1.13 -7.22
CA PRO A 278 4.00 -1.51 -7.49
C PRO A 278 3.55 -1.06 -8.89
N PHE A 279 2.68 -1.86 -9.52
CA PHE A 279 2.09 -1.54 -10.81
C PHE A 279 0.56 -1.40 -10.68
N HIS A 280 0.04 -0.21 -10.99
CA HIS A 280 -1.40 0.06 -11.07
C HIS A 280 -1.74 0.48 -12.50
N GLN A 281 -2.93 0.08 -12.97
CA GLN A 281 -3.38 0.31 -14.35
C GLN A 281 -3.41 1.80 -14.71
N GLY A 282 -2.38 2.28 -15.40
CA GLY A 282 -2.32 3.61 -15.99
C GLY A 282 -0.90 4.07 -16.32
N PHE A 283 -0.50 3.97 -17.59
CA PHE A 283 0.86 4.30 -18.09
C PHE A 283 1.47 5.62 -17.57
N ALA A 284 0.68 6.69 -17.42
CA ALA A 284 1.17 7.98 -16.93
C ALA A 284 1.46 7.99 -15.42
N ILE A 285 0.64 7.29 -14.63
CA ILE A 285 0.81 7.13 -13.18
C ILE A 285 1.99 6.19 -12.91
N GLU A 286 2.11 5.14 -13.73
CA GLU A 286 3.22 4.18 -13.69
C GLU A 286 4.58 4.88 -13.91
N GLY A 287 4.69 5.79 -14.88
CA GLY A 287 5.94 6.53 -15.13
C GLY A 287 6.40 7.37 -13.95
N GLY A 288 5.50 8.17 -13.36
CA GLY A 288 5.82 9.00 -12.20
C GLY A 288 6.22 8.19 -10.96
N LEU A 289 5.60 7.03 -10.75
CA LEU A 289 5.94 6.12 -9.65
C LEU A 289 7.32 5.49 -9.83
N ILE A 290 7.61 4.95 -11.02
CA ILE A 290 8.92 4.36 -11.34
C ILE A 290 10.05 5.37 -11.16
N GLU A 291 9.84 6.61 -11.59
CA GLU A 291 10.82 7.68 -11.37
C GLU A 291 11.08 7.95 -9.88
N ARG A 292 10.07 7.91 -9.01
CA ARG A 292 10.27 8.11 -7.56
C ARG A 292 11.13 7.01 -6.95
N PHE A 293 10.85 5.74 -7.28
CA PHE A 293 11.66 4.62 -6.82
C PHE A 293 13.10 4.70 -7.33
N LEU A 294 13.31 5.03 -8.61
CA LEU A 294 14.65 5.20 -9.18
C LEU A 294 15.41 6.36 -8.53
N LYS A 295 14.75 7.50 -8.29
CA LYS A 295 15.35 8.66 -7.58
C LYS A 295 15.71 8.30 -6.14
N ALA A 296 14.84 7.58 -5.44
CA ALA A 296 15.11 7.08 -4.09
C ALA A 296 16.30 6.12 -4.06
N ALA A 297 16.33 5.13 -4.96
CA ALA A 297 17.44 4.20 -5.09
C ALA A 297 18.76 4.95 -5.38
N ALA A 298 18.76 5.85 -6.36
CA ALA A 298 19.93 6.66 -6.70
C ALA A 298 20.39 7.51 -5.51
N ARG A 299 19.48 8.11 -4.72
CA ARG A 299 19.82 8.89 -3.53
C ARG A 299 20.47 8.03 -2.43
N LEU A 300 19.95 6.84 -2.18
CA LEU A 300 20.47 5.94 -1.12
C LEU A 300 21.81 5.31 -1.48
N LEU A 301 22.04 5.01 -2.76
CA LEU A 301 23.24 4.30 -3.17
C LEU A 301 24.51 5.12 -2.98
N LYS A 302 25.54 4.47 -2.44
CA LYS A 302 26.90 5.00 -2.44
C LYS A 302 27.46 5.10 -3.87
N ARG A 303 28.65 5.70 -3.99
CA ARG A 303 29.45 5.64 -5.23
C ARG A 303 29.74 4.17 -5.60
N ASN A 304 29.51 3.81 -6.86
CA ASN A 304 29.58 2.43 -7.36
C ASN A 304 28.60 1.46 -6.67
N GLY A 305 27.55 1.98 -6.02
CA GLY A 305 26.43 1.16 -5.56
C GLY A 305 25.56 0.73 -6.75
N GLU A 306 24.84 -0.37 -6.57
CA GLU A 306 24.03 -0.97 -7.62
C GLU A 306 22.57 -1.10 -7.20
N ALA A 307 21.64 -1.20 -8.16
CA ALA A 307 20.25 -1.54 -7.89
C ALA A 307 19.80 -2.69 -8.78
N LEU A 308 18.97 -3.57 -8.22
CA LEU A 308 18.19 -4.57 -8.94
C LEU A 308 16.73 -4.16 -8.92
N PHE A 309 16.17 -3.98 -10.12
CA PHE A 309 14.77 -3.66 -10.33
C PHE A 309 14.13 -4.76 -11.14
N VAL A 310 12.98 -5.27 -10.68
CA VAL A 310 12.11 -6.09 -11.52
C VAL A 310 10.88 -5.28 -11.90
N VAL A 311 10.56 -5.27 -13.19
CA VAL A 311 9.37 -4.57 -13.71
C VAL A 311 8.61 -5.42 -14.70
N ASN A 312 7.33 -5.11 -14.92
CA ASN A 312 6.60 -5.70 -16.05
C ASN A 312 7.31 -5.36 -17.37
N GLN A 313 7.31 -6.30 -18.32
CA GLN A 313 8.06 -6.20 -19.58
C GLN A 313 7.77 -4.94 -20.41
N PHE A 314 6.55 -4.40 -20.30
CA PHE A 314 6.12 -3.22 -21.05
C PHE A 314 6.66 -1.91 -20.46
N ILE A 315 7.21 -1.91 -19.24
CA ILE A 315 7.79 -0.73 -18.62
C ILE A 315 9.19 -0.48 -19.22
N PRO A 316 9.41 0.67 -19.88
CA PRO A 316 10.72 1.00 -20.44
C PRO A 316 11.66 1.53 -19.34
N LEU A 317 12.01 0.71 -18.35
CA LEU A 317 12.84 1.11 -17.21
C LEU A 317 14.12 1.87 -17.60
N PRO A 318 14.90 1.45 -18.64
CA PRO A 318 16.11 2.19 -19.05
C PRO A 318 15.85 3.66 -19.39
N ARG A 319 14.68 3.99 -19.95
CA ARG A 319 14.31 5.38 -20.27
C ARG A 319 14.23 6.25 -19.02
N TYR A 320 13.72 5.72 -17.92
CA TYR A 320 13.59 6.44 -16.65
C TYR A 320 14.90 6.42 -15.84
N ALA A 321 15.70 5.36 -15.99
CA ALA A 321 16.96 5.18 -15.28
C ALA A 321 18.12 5.98 -15.88
N ALA A 322 18.10 6.31 -17.18
CA ALA A 322 19.23 6.90 -17.91
C ALA A 322 19.78 8.21 -17.31
N ALA A 323 18.94 9.00 -16.63
CA ALA A 323 19.37 10.25 -15.99
C ALA A 323 19.99 10.06 -14.59
N LEU A 324 19.87 8.86 -14.02
CA LEU A 324 20.21 8.55 -12.62
C LEU A 324 21.29 7.47 -12.51
N PHE A 325 21.43 6.63 -13.53
CA PHE A 325 22.31 5.48 -13.57
C PHE A 325 23.03 5.45 -14.92
N THR A 326 24.29 5.01 -14.91
CA THR A 326 25.15 5.05 -16.10
C THR A 326 25.21 3.75 -16.86
N GLU A 327 24.96 2.64 -16.17
CA GLU A 327 24.78 1.33 -16.77
C GLU A 327 23.40 0.82 -16.39
N HIS A 328 22.71 0.26 -17.38
CA HIS A 328 21.42 -0.40 -17.24
C HIS A 328 21.46 -1.72 -18.03
N GLU A 329 21.82 -2.79 -17.33
CA GLU A 329 21.96 -4.14 -17.89
C GLU A 329 20.65 -4.91 -17.68
N LEU A 330 20.13 -5.52 -18.74
CA LEU A 330 19.02 -6.47 -18.64
C LEU A 330 19.59 -7.85 -18.28
N LEU A 331 19.28 -8.34 -17.08
CA LEU A 331 19.75 -9.64 -16.59
C LEU A 331 18.85 -10.79 -17.06
N CYS A 332 17.53 -10.56 -17.03
CA CYS A 332 16.54 -11.59 -17.35
C CYS A 332 15.26 -10.97 -17.90
N GLU A 333 14.65 -11.62 -18.90
CA GLU A 333 13.28 -11.37 -19.38
C GLU A 333 12.51 -12.70 -19.38
N GLN A 334 11.56 -12.85 -18.45
CA GLN A 334 10.83 -14.09 -18.26
C GLN A 334 9.47 -13.83 -17.61
N ASP A 335 8.46 -14.65 -17.95
CA ASP A 335 7.12 -14.65 -17.32
C ASP A 335 6.41 -13.28 -17.27
N GLY A 336 6.67 -12.42 -18.27
CA GLY A 336 6.10 -11.08 -18.35
C GLY A 336 6.86 -10.01 -17.58
N PHE A 337 8.01 -10.35 -16.99
CA PHE A 337 8.87 -9.46 -16.20
C PHE A 337 10.25 -9.28 -16.83
N ARG A 338 10.90 -8.17 -16.48
CA ARG A 338 12.30 -7.86 -16.78
C ARG A 338 13.03 -7.51 -15.52
N VAL A 339 14.18 -8.15 -15.29
CA VAL A 339 15.09 -7.81 -14.18
C VAL A 339 16.26 -7.01 -14.75
N TYR A 340 16.48 -5.83 -14.20
CA TYR A 340 17.55 -4.92 -14.58
C TYR A 340 18.54 -4.72 -13.43
N ARG A 341 19.82 -4.67 -13.78
CA ARG A 341 20.90 -4.17 -12.94
C ARG A 341 21.25 -2.75 -13.34
N LEU A 342 21.23 -1.84 -12.38
CA LEU A 342 21.55 -0.44 -12.57
C LEU A 342 22.80 -0.09 -11.75
N LYS A 343 23.79 0.60 -12.34
CA LYS A 343 24.98 1.06 -11.60
C LYS A 343 25.00 2.58 -11.48
N LYS A 344 25.21 3.07 -10.26
CA LYS A 344 25.39 4.50 -9.96
C LYS A 344 26.84 4.90 -10.22
N VAL A 345 27.06 5.93 -11.05
CA VAL A 345 28.41 6.46 -11.26
C VAL A 345 28.96 7.10 -9.99
N ALA A 346 30.28 7.05 -9.89
CA ALA A 346 31.04 7.78 -8.92
C ALA A 346 31.07 9.27 -9.32
N ASP A 347 30.32 10.14 -8.64
CA ASP A 347 30.54 11.60 -8.73
C ASP A 347 31.99 11.96 -8.36
#